data_AF-B5LYN4-F1
#
_entry.id   AF-B5LYN4-F1
#
_cell.length_a   1.000
_cell.length_b   1.000
_cell.length_c   1.000
_cell.angle_alpha   90.00
_cell.angle_beta   90.00
_cell.angle_gamma   90.00
#
_symmetry.space_group_name_H-M   'P 1'
#
loop_
_entity.id
_entity.type
_entity.pdbx_description
1 polymer ?
#
loop_
_entity_poly.entity_id
_entity_poly.type
_entity_poly.pdbx_seq_one_letter_code
_entity_poly.pdbx_strand_id
1 'polypeptide(L)' 'PLSPHLPIYKPQLTSTFPISHRISGAFLVTIVLFSYLLCLKIGLICFTYENFYQFLFYSSKLIPISLEITALALSYHLL' A
#
# COMPACT_ATOMS: atom_id res chain seq x y z
N PRO A 1 4.52 37.24 1.90
CA PRO A 1 3.92 35.89 1.74
C PRO A 1 5.00 34.93 1.22
N LEU A 2 4.97 33.65 1.60
CA LEU A 2 5.92 32.67 1.07
C LEU A 2 5.59 32.41 -0.41
N SER A 3 6.61 32.40 -1.28
CA SER A 3 6.40 32.01 -2.67
C SER A 3 6.06 30.51 -2.77
N PRO A 4 5.30 30.09 -3.80
CA PRO A 4 4.97 28.68 -3.99
C PRO A 4 6.25 27.88 -4.31
N HIS A 5 6.56 26.84 -3.54
CA HIS A 5 7.89 26.19 -3.56
C HIS A 5 7.90 24.76 -4.11
N LEU A 6 6.75 24.09 -4.21
CA LEU A 6 6.65 22.77 -4.88
C LEU A 6 6.16 22.88 -6.32
N PRO A 7 5.11 23.67 -6.62
CA PRO A 7 4.56 23.71 -7.98
C PRO A 7 5.46 24.40 -9.01
N ILE A 8 6.39 25.25 -8.56
CA ILE A 8 7.28 26.04 -9.42
C ILE A 8 8.54 25.24 -9.81
N TYR A 9 8.97 24.30 -8.97
CA TYR A 9 10.18 23.54 -9.23
C TYR A 9 9.90 22.35 -10.14
N LYS A 10 10.75 22.19 -11.15
CA LYS A 10 10.72 21.03 -12.04
C LYS A 10 11.15 19.76 -11.27
N PRO A 11 10.39 18.66 -11.34
CA PRO A 11 10.81 17.41 -10.72
C PRO A 11 12.10 16.89 -11.37
N GLN A 12 13.10 16.57 -10.54
CA GLN A 12 14.37 15.99 -10.93
C GLN A 12 14.47 14.57 -10.40
N LEU A 13 15.15 13.67 -11.12
CA LEU A 13 15.26 12.27 -10.69
C LEU A 13 15.88 12.12 -9.29
N THR A 14 16.90 12.94 -9.01
CA THR A 14 17.60 12.99 -7.71
C THR A 14 16.68 13.40 -6.55
N SER A 15 15.61 14.15 -6.81
CA SER A 15 14.62 14.52 -5.79
C SER A 15 13.42 13.58 -5.77
N THR A 16 13.05 12.95 -6.89
CA THR A 16 11.91 12.01 -6.93
C THR A 16 12.25 10.65 -6.33
N PHE A 17 13.41 10.06 -6.60
CA PHE A 17 13.80 8.74 -6.08
C PHE A 17 13.70 8.60 -4.55
N PRO A 18 14.25 9.52 -3.73
CA PRO A 18 14.12 9.41 -2.28
C PRO A 18 12.68 9.59 -1.79
N ILE A 19 11.84 10.35 -2.51
CA ILE A 19 10.42 10.51 -2.19
C ILE A 19 9.68 9.20 -2.46
N SER A 20 9.86 8.60 -3.65
CA SER A 20 9.23 7.32 -3.98
C SER A 20 9.70 6.20 -3.06
N HIS A 21 10.94 6.22 -2.56
CA HIS A 21 11.43 5.22 -1.59
C HIS A 21 10.72 5.30 -0.23
N ARG A 22 10.39 6.52 0.22
CA ARG A 22 9.58 6.72 1.42
C ARG A 22 8.13 6.26 1.21
N ILE A 23 7.57 6.55 0.03
CA ILE A 23 6.21 6.14 -0.32
C ILE A 23 6.12 4.60 -0.39
N SER A 24 7.06 3.93 -1.05
CA SER A 24 7.09 2.46 -1.13
C SER A 24 7.22 1.82 0.25
N GLY A 25 8.08 2.36 1.11
CA GLY A 25 8.22 1.90 2.49
C GLY A 25 6.93 2.04 3.30
N ALA A 26 6.28 3.22 3.26
CA ALA A 26 5.02 3.47 3.95
C ALA A 26 3.89 2.54 3.45
N PHE A 27 3.85 2.30 2.14
CA PHE A 27 2.91 1.36 1.52
C PHE A 27 3.12 -0.08 2.03
N LEU A 28 4.36 -0.57 2.03
CA LEU A 28 4.70 -1.91 2.51
C LEU A 28 4.34 -2.10 3.99
N VAL A 29 4.65 -1.11 4.85
CA VAL A 29 4.26 -1.15 6.27
C VAL A 29 2.74 -1.23 6.43
N THR A 30 1.99 -0.50 5.61
CA THR A 30 0.53 -0.53 5.63
C THR A 30 -0.02 -1.91 5.28
N ILE A 31 0.56 -2.58 4.27
CA ILE A 31 0.17 -3.96 3.90
C ILE A 31 0.44 -4.94 5.03
N VAL A 32 1.64 -4.87 5.63
CA VAL A 32 2.01 -5.75 6.75
C VAL A 32 1.08 -5.52 7.95
N LEU A 33 0.79 -4.26 8.29
CA LEU A 33 -0.11 -3.95 9.39
C LEU A 33 -1.55 -4.41 9.10
N PHE A 34 -2.04 -4.19 7.89
CA PHE A 34 -3.38 -4.61 7.47
C PHE A 34 -3.53 -6.13 7.53
N SER A 35 -2.57 -6.86 6.95
CA SER A 35 -2.56 -8.33 7.01
C SER A 35 -2.45 -8.87 8.43
N TYR A 36 -1.63 -8.25 9.28
CA TYR A 36 -1.52 -8.58 10.71
C TYR A 36 -2.87 -8.43 11.43
N LEU A 37 -3.56 -7.30 11.25
CA LEU A 37 -4.85 -7.03 11.86
C LEU A 37 -5.94 -8.00 11.36
N LEU A 38 -5.95 -8.26 10.05
CA LEU A 38 -6.91 -9.16 9.41
C LEU A 38 -6.72 -10.61 9.88
N CYS A 39 -5.48 -11.12 9.91
CA CYS A 39 -5.20 -12.51 10.28
C CYS A 39 -5.31 -12.76 11.79
N LEU A 40 -4.70 -11.93 12.64
CA LEU A 40 -4.51 -12.27 14.04
C LEU A 40 -5.62 -11.76 14.96
N LYS A 41 -6.25 -10.63 14.62
CA LYS A 41 -7.20 -9.96 15.52
C LYS A 41 -8.65 -10.20 15.13
N ILE A 42 -8.92 -10.28 13.82
CA ILE A 42 -10.28 -10.31 13.26
C ILE A 42 -10.53 -11.57 12.41
N GLY A 43 -9.53 -12.45 12.22
CA GLY A 43 -9.62 -13.61 11.35
C GLY A 43 -10.84 -14.50 11.60
N LEU A 44 -11.22 -14.70 12.87
CA LEU A 44 -12.38 -15.51 13.22
C LEU A 44 -13.71 -14.82 12.85
N ILE A 45 -13.83 -13.51 13.07
CA ILE A 45 -15.00 -12.70 12.69
C ILE A 45 -15.10 -12.58 11.17
N CYS A 46 -13.95 -12.46 10.51
CA CYS A 46 -13.81 -12.32 9.06
C CYS A 46 -14.46 -13.48 8.28
N PHE A 47 -14.27 -14.72 8.74
CA PHE A 47 -14.85 -15.90 8.10
C PHE A 47 -16.22 -16.32 8.65
N THR A 48 -16.62 -15.82 9.83
CA THR A 48 -17.91 -16.19 10.45
C THR A 48 -19.02 -15.17 10.16
N TYR A 49 -18.68 -13.91 9.91
CA TYR A 49 -19.66 -12.86 9.61
C TYR A 49 -19.94 -12.77 8.11
N GLU A 50 -21.14 -13.16 7.70
CA GLU A 50 -21.53 -13.34 6.30
C GLU A 50 -21.24 -12.13 5.41
N ASN A 51 -21.59 -10.92 5.86
CA ASN A 51 -21.39 -9.71 5.05
C ASN A 51 -19.89 -9.43 4.81
N PHE A 52 -19.03 -9.69 5.79
CA PHE A 52 -17.58 -9.47 5.65
C PHE A 52 -16.94 -10.54 4.78
N TYR A 53 -17.37 -11.80 4.95
CA TYR A 53 -16.96 -12.89 4.07
C TYR A 53 -17.35 -12.62 2.61
N GLN A 54 -18.59 -12.21 2.35
CA GLN A 54 -19.06 -11.85 1.01
C GLN A 54 -18.22 -10.70 0.41
N PHE A 55 -17.97 -9.64 1.20
CA PHE A 55 -17.12 -8.53 0.77
C PHE A 55 -15.72 -8.97 0.32
N LEU A 56 -15.06 -9.83 1.11
CA LEU A 56 -13.75 -10.38 0.75
C LEU A 56 -13.82 -11.29 -0.48
N PHE A 57 -14.85 -12.13 -0.57
CA PHE A 57 -15.05 -13.03 -1.70
C PHE A 57 -15.25 -12.26 -3.01
N TYR A 58 -16.07 -11.20 -3.02
CA TYR A 58 -16.26 -10.36 -4.20
C TYR A 58 -15.01 -9.56 -4.56
N SER A 59 -14.24 -9.12 -3.56
CA SER A 59 -12.99 -8.37 -3.76
C SER A 59 -11.81 -9.26 -4.16
N SER A 60 -11.95 -10.59 -4.13
CA SER A 60 -10.86 -11.54 -4.40
C SER A 60 -10.19 -11.36 -5.76
N LYS A 61 -10.91 -10.84 -6.77
CA LYS A 61 -10.35 -10.52 -8.10
C LYS A 61 -9.27 -9.43 -8.06
N LEU A 62 -9.24 -8.61 -7.01
CA LEU A 62 -8.23 -7.56 -6.82
C LEU A 62 -6.94 -8.08 -6.19
N ILE A 63 -6.95 -9.28 -5.61
CA ILE A 63 -5.78 -9.90 -4.97
C ILE A 63 -4.57 -9.99 -5.93
N PRO A 64 -4.69 -10.52 -7.17
CA PRO A 64 -3.53 -10.59 -8.06
C PRO A 64 -2.96 -9.21 -8.40
N ILE A 65 -3.81 -8.22 -8.63
CA ILE A 65 -3.38 -6.83 -8.92
C ILE A 65 -2.66 -6.24 -7.71
N SER A 66 -3.20 -6.44 -6.50
CA SER A 66 -2.57 -5.98 -5.27
C SER A 66 -1.21 -6.65 -5.04
N LEU A 67 -1.08 -7.94 -5.40
CA LEU A 67 0.17 -8.69 -5.27
C LEU A 67 1.25 -8.12 -6.19
N GLU A 68 0.93 -7.84 -7.46
CA GLU A 68 1.85 -7.21 -8.42
C GLU A 68 2.32 -5.83 -7.95
N ILE A 69 1.41 -4.98 -7.46
CA ILE A 69 1.76 -3.66 -6.91
C ILE A 69 2.67 -3.81 -5.68
N THR A 70 2.41 -4.81 -4.84
CA THR A 70 3.25 -5.11 -3.67
C THR A 70 4.64 -5.57 -4.08
N ALA A 71 4.75 -6.44 -5.08
CA ALA A 71 6.03 -6.92 -5.61
C ALA A 71 6.84 -5.77 -6.25
N LEU A 72 6.18 -4.88 -6.98
CA LEU A 72 6.79 -3.66 -7.52
C LEU A 72 7.29 -2.74 -6.39
N ALA A 73 6.46 -2.48 -5.38
CA ALA A 73 6.85 -1.63 -4.26
C ALA A 73 8.02 -2.22 -3.46
N LEU A 74 8.01 -3.54 -3.26
CA LEU A 74 9.08 -4.27 -2.58
C LEU A 74 10.39 -4.20 -3.38
N SER A 75 10.35 -4.50 -4.68
CA SER A 75 11.54 -4.46 -5.53
C SER A 75 12.13 -3.05 -5.58
N TYR A 76 11.29 -2.02 -5.71
CA TYR A 76 11.72 -0.62 -5.68
C TYR A 76 12.29 -0.19 -4.31
N HIS A 77 11.77 -0.71 -3.19
CA HIS A 77 12.27 -0.35 -1.86
C HIS A 77 13.59 -1.05 -1.49
N LEU A 78 13.86 -2.21 -2.10
CA LEU A 78 15.09 -2.98 -1.84
C LEU A 78 16.28 -2.55 -2.72
N LEU A 79 16.01 -1.94 -3.88
CA LEU A 79 17.00 -1.44 -4.84
C LEU A 79 17.36 0.02 -4.57
#